data_AF-A0AAV8ZXB5-F1
#
_entry.id   AF-A0AAV8ZXB5-F1
#
_cell.length_a   1.000
_cell.length_b   1.000
_cell.length_c   1.000
_cell.angle_alpha   90.00
_cell.angle_beta   90.00
_cell.angle_gamma   90.00
#
_symmetry.space_group_name_H-M   'P 1'
#
loop_
_entity.id
_entity.type
_entity.pdbx_description
1 polymer ?
#
loop_
_entity_poly.entity_id
_entity_poly.type
_entity_poly.pdbx_seq_one_letter_code
_entity_poly.pdbx_strand_id
1 'polypeptide(L)'
;MDFKIQNIVGSCDVKFPIRLEGLTYSHGAFCRYEPELFPGLIYRMKQLKIVLLIFVSGKIVLTGAKVRDETYTAFENIYPALTEFRKTQQTTEWYSLKSHVVCV
;
A
#
# COMPACT_ATOMS: atom_id res chain seq x y z
N MET A 1 38.19 -4.65 -8.91
CA MET A 1 36.79 -5.10 -8.72
C MET A 1 36.08 -3.97 -8.00
N ASP A 2 35.22 -3.23 -8.71
CA ASP A 2 34.48 -2.11 -8.12
C ASP A 2 33.17 -2.64 -7.52
N PHE A 3 33.06 -2.55 -6.20
CA PHE A 3 31.83 -2.90 -5.51
C PHE A 3 30.82 -1.77 -5.67
N LYS A 4 29.62 -2.07 -6.18
CA LYS A 4 28.53 -1.10 -6.33
C LYS A 4 27.18 -1.73 -6.03
N ILE A 5 26.43 -1.07 -5.14
CA ILE A 5 25.03 -1.41 -4.85
C ILE A 5 24.19 -1.25 -6.12
N GLN A 6 23.50 -2.32 -6.50
CA GLN A 6 22.62 -2.35 -7.68
C GLN A 6 21.16 -2.07 -7.33
N ASN A 7 20.73 -2.58 -6.17
CA ASN A 7 19.37 -2.43 -5.70
C ASN A 7 19.29 -2.61 -4.18
N ILE A 8 18.39 -1.86 -3.57
CA ILE A 8 17.98 -1.97 -2.18
C ILE A 8 16.47 -2.24 -2.18
N VAL A 9 16.08 -3.28 -1.45
CA VAL A 9 14.68 -3.64 -1.23
C VAL A 9 14.35 -3.38 0.23
N GLY A 10 13.30 -2.60 0.48
CA GLY A 10 12.78 -2.30 1.80
C GLY A 10 11.37 -2.85 1.98
N SER A 11 10.98 -3.08 3.22
CA SER A 11 9.58 -3.38 3.55
C SER A 11 9.17 -2.62 4.80
N CYS A 12 7.91 -2.20 4.85
CA CYS A 12 7.32 -1.52 6.00
C CYS A 12 5.84 -1.88 6.13
N ASP A 13 5.26 -1.51 7.28
CA ASP A 13 3.88 -1.80 7.62
C ASP A 13 3.28 -0.58 8.30
N VAL A 14 2.25 0.01 7.69
CA VAL A 14 1.58 1.22 8.22
C VAL A 14 0.55 0.89 9.31
N LYS A 15 0.30 -0.39 9.61
CA LYS A 15 -0.57 -0.87 10.70
C LYS A 15 -2.05 -0.49 10.56
N PHE A 16 -2.49 -0.16 9.34
CA PHE A 16 -3.91 0.03 9.04
C PHE A 16 -4.25 -0.45 7.63
N PRO A 17 -5.48 -0.93 7.40
CA PRO A 17 -5.91 -1.35 6.09
C PRO A 17 -6.11 -0.16 5.13
N ILE A 18 -5.83 -0.37 3.85
CA ILE A 18 -5.82 0.68 2.82
C ILE A 18 -6.86 0.37 1.72
N ARG A 19 -7.57 1.40 1.24
CA ARG A 19 -8.49 1.32 0.10
C ARG A 19 -7.74 1.55 -1.22
N LEU A 20 -7.19 0.47 -1.78
CA LEU A 20 -6.37 0.50 -3.00
C LEU A 20 -7.14 0.99 -4.24
N GLU A 21 -8.46 0.77 -4.29
CA GLU A 21 -9.32 1.24 -5.37
C GLU A 21 -9.35 2.78 -5.42
N GLY A 22 -9.46 3.43 -4.25
CA GLY A 22 -9.44 4.89 -4.13
C GLY A 22 -8.08 5.47 -4.51
N LEU A 23 -7.00 4.83 -4.04
CA LEU A 23 -5.64 5.23 -4.39
C LEU A 23 -5.39 5.11 -5.90
N THR A 24 -5.86 4.03 -6.53
CA THR A 24 -5.75 3.83 -7.98
C THR A 24 -6.54 4.88 -8.76
N TYR A 25 -7.74 5.21 -8.30
CA TYR A 25 -8.57 6.24 -8.95
C TYR A 25 -7.91 7.62 -8.91
N SER A 26 -7.34 8.01 -7.77
CA SER A 26 -6.67 9.31 -7.60
C SER A 26 -5.28 9.36 -8.27
N HIS A 27 -4.50 8.28 -8.22
CA HIS A 27 -3.12 8.23 -8.72
C HIS A 27 -2.96 7.34 -9.98
N GLY A 28 -4.01 7.21 -10.81
CA GLY A 28 -4.09 6.21 -11.89
C GLY A 28 -2.93 6.23 -12.89
N ALA A 29 -2.33 7.40 -13.16
CA ALA A 29 -1.16 7.52 -14.05
C ALA A 29 0.11 6.83 -13.52
N PHE A 30 0.16 6.53 -12.22
CA PHE A 30 1.30 5.93 -11.53
C PHE A 30 0.98 4.57 -10.91
N CYS A 31 -0.30 4.20 -10.85
CA CYS A 31 -0.79 3.00 -10.19
C CYS A 31 -1.24 1.95 -11.20
N ARG A 32 -1.00 0.68 -10.88
CA ARG A 32 -1.66 -0.46 -11.52
C ARG A 32 -2.19 -1.39 -10.43
N TYR A 33 -3.50 -1.59 -10.43
CA TYR A 33 -4.18 -2.48 -9.49
C TYR A 33 -5.15 -3.36 -10.25
N GLU A 34 -4.80 -4.64 -10.37
CA GLU A 34 -5.59 -5.68 -11.02
C GLU A 34 -5.62 -6.87 -10.06
N PRO A 35 -6.54 -6.88 -9.08
CA PRO A 35 -6.54 -7.86 -7.98
C PRO A 35 -6.70 -9.31 -8.46
N GLU A 36 -7.26 -9.52 -9.65
CA GLU A 36 -7.35 -10.84 -10.30
C GLU A 36 -5.99 -11.38 -10.75
N LEU A 37 -5.05 -10.49 -11.12
CA LEU A 37 -3.70 -10.86 -11.56
C LEU A 37 -2.67 -10.77 -10.44
N PHE A 38 -2.79 -9.76 -9.57
CA PHE A 38 -1.86 -9.53 -8.47
C PHE A 38 -2.56 -8.86 -7.28
N PRO A 39 -2.44 -9.40 -6.05
CA PRO A 39 -3.20 -8.92 -4.88
C PRO A 39 -2.75 -7.55 -4.34
N GLY A 40 -1.64 -6.98 -4.83
CA GLY A 40 -1.14 -5.68 -4.42
C GLY A 40 -1.32 -4.60 -5.49
N LEU A 41 -1.29 -3.35 -5.07
CA LEU A 41 -1.19 -2.20 -5.97
C LEU A 41 0.29 -1.95 -6.30
N ILE A 42 0.59 -1.79 -7.58
CA ILE A 42 1.92 -1.41 -8.06
C ILE A 42 1.95 0.10 -8.26
N TYR A 43 2.74 0.82 -7.46
CA TYR A 43 2.92 2.26 -7.57
C TYR A 43 4.31 2.57 -8.12
N ARG A 44 4.39 3.32 -9.23
CA ARG A 44 5.66 3.71 -9.86
C ARG A 44 5.99 5.17 -9.57
N MET A 45 6.91 5.40 -8.65
CA MET A 45 7.39 6.74 -8.30
C MET A 45 8.47 7.20 -9.29
N LYS A 46 8.08 8.00 -10.28
CA LYS A 46 8.98 8.43 -11.37
C LYS A 46 10.19 9.23 -10.89
N GLN A 47 10.02 10.09 -9.88
CA GLN A 47 11.08 10.97 -9.37
C GLN A 47 12.29 10.18 -8.83
N LEU A 48 12.05 9.09 -8.10
CA LEU A 48 13.09 8.26 -7.49
C LEU A 48 13.36 6.96 -8.27
N LYS A 49 12.59 6.68 -9.33
CA LYS A 49 12.60 5.39 -10.06
C LYS A 49 12.35 4.18 -9.14
N ILE A 50 11.61 4.40 -8.06
CA ILE A 50 11.22 3.37 -7.10
C ILE A 50 9.85 2.80 -7.46
N VAL A 51 9.70 1.50 -7.26
CA VAL A 51 8.43 0.79 -7.34
C VAL A 51 8.01 0.39 -5.94
N LEU A 52 6.77 0.72 -5.58
CA LEU A 52 6.15 0.30 -4.33
C LEU A 52 5.07 -0.74 -4.64
N LEU A 53 5.05 -1.80 -3.84
CA LEU A 53 3.98 -2.80 -3.81
C LEU A 53 3.19 -2.57 -2.54
N ILE A 54 1.95 -2.12 -2.66
CA ILE A 54 1.10 -1.73 -1.54
C ILE A 54 -0.02 -2.75 -1.40
N PHE A 55 -0.18 -3.34 -0.21
CA PHE A 55 -1.21 -4.34 0.05
C PHE A 55 -2.34 -3.76 0.88
N VAL A 56 -3.55 -4.31 0.72
CA VAL A 56 -4.75 -3.90 1.49
C VAL A 56 -4.51 -3.98 3.00
N SER A 57 -3.63 -4.88 3.46
CA SER A 57 -3.27 -5.04 4.87
C SER A 57 -2.47 -3.88 5.47
N GLY A 58 -1.95 -2.96 4.66
CA GLY A 58 -1.02 -1.91 5.09
C GLY A 58 0.46 -2.30 4.98
N LYS A 59 0.76 -3.53 4.56
CA LYS A 59 2.12 -3.93 4.21
C LYS A 59 2.55 -3.27 2.91
N ILE A 60 3.81 -2.85 2.85
CA ILE A 60 4.40 -2.17 1.70
C ILE A 60 5.79 -2.73 1.45
N VAL A 61 6.12 -2.97 0.19
CA VAL A 61 7.47 -3.32 -0.27
C VAL A 61 7.97 -2.22 -1.21
N LEU A 62 9.18 -1.74 -1.02
CA LEU A 62 9.84 -0.76 -1.87
C LEU A 62 11.05 -1.40 -2.55
N THR A 63 11.22 -1.17 -3.84
CA THR A 63 12.36 -1.68 -4.62
C THR A 63 12.79 -0.68 -5.68
N GLY A 64 14.05 -0.73 -6.10
CA GLY A 64 14.65 0.15 -7.10
C GLY A 64 15.56 1.23 -6.52
N ALA A 65 15.70 1.29 -5.20
CA ALA A 65 16.59 2.24 -4.54
C ALA A 65 18.06 1.83 -4.69
N LYS A 66 18.96 2.80 -4.83
CA LYS A 66 20.42 2.59 -4.86
C LYS A 66 21.10 3.04 -3.58
N VAL A 67 20.45 3.92 -2.84
CA VAL A 67 20.88 4.37 -1.51
C VAL A 67 19.72 4.27 -0.53
N ARG A 68 20.05 4.10 0.76
CA ARG A 68 19.06 3.89 1.81
C ARG A 68 18.08 5.07 1.91
N ASP A 69 18.54 6.30 1.75
CA ASP A 69 17.75 7.52 1.90
C ASP A 69 16.62 7.65 0.86
N GLU A 70 16.79 7.06 -0.33
CA GLU A 70 15.73 7.01 -1.34
C GLU A 70 14.53 6.18 -0.84
N THR A 71 14.77 5.13 -0.03
CA THR A 71 13.69 4.33 0.54
C THR A 71 12.87 5.11 1.57
N TYR A 72 13.53 5.93 2.39
CA TYR A 72 12.86 6.80 3.36
C TYR A 72 12.07 7.90 2.66
N THR A 73 12.71 8.60 1.73
CA THR A 73 12.05 9.65 0.93
C THR A 73 10.84 9.10 0.16
N ALA A 74 10.94 7.90 -0.43
CA ALA A 74 9.82 7.28 -1.13
C ALA A 74 8.65 6.96 -0.20
N PHE A 75 8.94 6.49 1.02
CA PHE A 75 7.91 6.23 2.01
C PHE A 75 7.24 7.52 2.50
N GLU A 76 8.02 8.55 2.82
CA GLU A 76 7.50 9.86 3.25
C GLU A 76 6.62 10.51 2.18
N ASN A 77 6.99 10.41 0.91
CA ASN A 77 6.21 10.95 -0.21
C ASN A 77 4.85 10.27 -0.38
N ILE A 78 4.75 8.97 -0.13
CA ILE A 78 3.49 8.22 -0.32
C ILE A 78 2.62 8.22 0.94
N TYR A 79 3.22 8.38 2.13
CA TYR A 79 2.54 8.26 3.41
C TYR A 79 1.26 9.12 3.56
N PRO A 80 1.20 10.38 3.09
CA PRO A 80 -0.02 11.19 3.13
C PRO A 80 -1.17 10.54 2.34
N ALA A 81 -0.89 10.06 1.12
CA ALA A 81 -1.88 9.40 0.29
C ALA A 81 -2.37 8.09 0.93
N LEU A 82 -1.47 7.29 1.52
CA LEU A 82 -1.87 6.06 2.22
C LEU A 82 -2.81 6.36 3.40
N THR A 83 -2.53 7.44 4.14
CA THR A 83 -3.33 7.87 5.28
C THR A 83 -4.71 8.38 4.85
N GLU A 84 -4.79 9.11 3.75
CA GLU A 84 -6.05 9.57 3.15
C GLU A 84 -6.96 8.40 2.77
N PHE A 85 -6.40 7.31 2.23
CA PHE A 85 -7.16 6.12 1.83
C PHE A 85 -7.22 5.03 2.92
N ARG A 86 -7.01 5.37 4.19
CA ARG A 86 -7.17 4.45 5.32
C ARG A 86 -8.61 3.94 5.40
N LYS A 87 -8.81 2.63 5.43
CA LYS A 87 -10.11 2.02 5.76
C LYS A 87 -10.35 2.18 7.26
N THR A 88 -11.40 2.92 7.64
CA THR A 88 -11.97 2.81 8.98
C THR A 88 -12.47 1.39 9.15
N GLN A 89 -11.99 0.67 10.17
CA GLN A 89 -12.57 -0.62 10.51
C GLN A 89 -14.04 -0.37 10.82
N GLN A 90 -14.96 -0.74 9.91
CA GLN A 90 -16.33 -0.94 10.31
C GLN A 90 -16.30 -2.13 11.26
N THR A 91 -16.57 -1.88 12.54
CA THR A 91 -16.91 -2.92 13.49
C THR A 91 -17.95 -3.81 12.84
N THR A 92 -17.59 -5.05 12.56
CA THR A 92 -18.50 -6.12 12.14
C THR A 92 -19.42 -6.54 13.30
N GLU A 93 -19.88 -5.60 14.13
CA GLU A 93 -20.90 -5.80 15.17
C GLU A 93 -22.26 -6.21 14.56
N TRP A 94 -22.49 -5.92 13.27
CA TRP A 94 -23.68 -6.38 12.54
C TRP A 94 -23.77 -7.91 12.40
N TYR A 95 -22.66 -8.65 12.42
CA TYR A 95 -22.70 -10.13 12.39
C TYR A 95 -22.94 -10.74 13.78
N SER A 96 -22.65 -10.03 14.87
CA SER A 96 -22.96 -10.49 16.23
C SER A 96 -24.37 -10.09 16.70
N LEU A 97 -25.00 -9.08 16.09
CA LEU A 97 -26.39 -8.69 16.38
C LEU A 97 -27.44 -9.47 15.57
N LYS A 98 -27.03 -10.29 14.59
CA LYS A 98 -27.93 -11.21 13.86
C LYS A 98 -28.19 -12.54 14.57
N SER A 99 -27.75 -12.72 15.81
CA SER A 99 -28.17 -13.84 16.67
C SER A 99 -29.27 -13.47 17.67
N HIS A 100 -29.79 -12.23 17.67
CA HIS A 100 -30.88 -11.79 18.55
C HIS A 100 -32.15 -11.30 17.82
N VAL A 101 -32.29 -11.58 16.52
CA VAL A 101 -33.58 -11.47 15.83
C VAL A 101 -34.04 -12.87 15.45
N VAL A 102 -34.58 -13.57 16.44
CA VAL A 102 -35.58 -14.61 16.20
C VAL A 102 -36.87 -13.84 15.92
N CYS A 103 -37.40 -13.94 14.69
CA CYS A 103 -38.78 -13.54 14.42
C CYS A 103 -39.72 -14.31 15.37
N VAL A 104 -40.74 -13.62 15.86
CA VAL A 104 -41.94 -14.17 16.54
C VAL A 104 -42.46 -15.46 15.92
#